data_AF-A0A4V1P3S0-F1
#
_entry.id   AF-A0A4V1P3S0-F1
#
_cell.length_a   1.000
_cell.length_b   1.000
_cell.length_c   1.000
_cell.angle_alpha   90.00
_cell.angle_beta   90.00
_cell.angle_gamma   90.00
#
_symmetry.space_group_name_H-M   'P 1'
#
loop_
_entity.id
_entity.type
_entity.pdbx_description
1 polymer ?
#
loop_
_entity_poly.entity_id
_entity_poly.type
_entity_poly.pdbx_seq_one_letter_code
_entity_poly.pdbx_strand_id
1 'polypeptide(L)'
;MSDNPFVGHWTYRSLLNDPDVNTDFNNLEFGRGTIEIVAAPMQLLAGTIGGPGWSLALKGSRAYGSPMQVRFQGTGVVSGEEWIYDYWGALVPAWPNGVDQRPAIVGSVIRTIPHSGGSPGTVAPAGVVASFYAVRAD
;
A
#
# COMPACT_ATOMS: atom_id res chain seq x y z
N MET A 1 -22.63 7.89 1.32
CA MET A 1 -21.34 7.52 0.68
C MET A 1 -20.35 8.63 1.01
N SER A 2 -19.09 8.30 1.25
CA SER A 2 -18.04 9.31 1.44
C SER A 2 -17.70 9.95 0.09
N ASP A 3 -17.67 11.29 0.01
CA ASP A 3 -17.20 12.03 -1.16
C ASP A 3 -15.71 11.75 -1.49
N ASN A 4 -14.99 11.17 -0.54
CA ASN A 4 -13.63 10.69 -0.76
C ASN A 4 -13.64 9.23 -1.26
N PRO A 5 -13.23 8.95 -2.51
CA PRO A 5 -13.22 7.59 -3.04
C PRO A 5 -12.15 6.71 -2.40
N PHE A 6 -11.18 7.29 -1.70
CA PHE A 6 -10.15 6.55 -0.96
C PHE A 6 -10.60 6.09 0.44
N VAL A 7 -11.57 6.76 1.07
CA VAL A 7 -12.02 6.37 2.44
C VAL A 7 -12.67 5.01 2.39
N GLY A 8 -12.27 4.13 3.30
CA GLY A 8 -12.77 2.76 3.43
C GLY A 8 -11.66 1.78 3.80
N HIS A 9 -12.01 0.49 3.74
CA HIS A 9 -11.09 -0.61 3.96
C HIS A 9 -10.62 -1.19 2.63
N TRP A 10 -9.36 -1.62 2.60
CA TRP A 10 -8.73 -2.15 1.41
C TRP A 10 -7.87 -3.37 1.76
N THR A 11 -7.97 -4.42 0.97
CA THR A 11 -7.05 -5.56 1.01
C THR A 11 -5.80 -5.22 0.22
N TYR A 12 -4.65 -5.15 0.90
CA TYR A 12 -3.37 -4.72 0.33
C TYR A 12 -2.46 -5.90 0.00
N ARG A 13 -1.82 -5.84 -1.16
CA ARG A 13 -0.74 -6.74 -1.57
C ARG A 13 0.31 -5.96 -2.36
N SER A 14 1.58 -6.25 -2.11
CA SER A 14 2.72 -5.73 -2.87
C SER A 14 3.60 -6.84 -3.36
N LEU A 15 4.15 -6.65 -4.57
CA LEU A 15 4.98 -7.60 -5.28
C LEU A 15 6.31 -6.95 -5.69
N LEU A 16 7.40 -7.70 -5.58
CA LEU A 16 8.71 -7.31 -6.12
C LEU A 16 8.61 -7.06 -7.62
N ASN A 17 9.34 -6.04 -8.10
CA ASN A 17 9.44 -5.70 -9.52
C ASN A 17 10.46 -6.60 -10.24
N ASP A 18 10.26 -7.91 -10.17
CA ASP A 18 11.09 -8.89 -10.85
C ASP A 18 10.70 -8.94 -12.35
N PRO A 19 11.63 -8.70 -13.28
CA PRO A 19 11.34 -8.79 -14.71
C PRO A 19 11.32 -10.22 -15.25
N ASP A 20 11.74 -11.24 -14.49
CA ASP A 20 11.68 -12.64 -14.95
C ASP A 20 10.23 -13.14 -14.95
N VAL A 21 9.71 -13.39 -16.15
CA VAL A 21 8.33 -13.88 -16.36
C VAL A 21 8.09 -15.27 -15.77
N ASN A 22 9.16 -16.03 -15.49
CA ASN A 22 9.07 -17.38 -14.97
C ASN A 22 9.15 -17.44 -13.44
N THR A 23 9.38 -16.31 -12.77
CA THR A 23 9.36 -16.28 -11.31
C THR A 23 7.96 -16.57 -10.81
N ASP A 24 7.82 -17.61 -9.99
CA ASP A 24 6.55 -17.96 -9.36
C ASP A 24 6.00 -16.76 -8.56
N PHE A 25 4.71 -16.47 -8.69
CA PHE A 25 4.06 -15.35 -7.99
C PHE A 25 4.26 -15.38 -6.47
N ASN A 26 4.35 -16.57 -5.86
CA ASN A 26 4.59 -16.71 -4.42
C ASN A 26 5.97 -16.17 -4.01
N ASN A 27 6.96 -16.19 -4.91
CA ASN A 27 8.29 -15.65 -4.67
C ASN A 27 8.36 -14.13 -4.90
N LEU A 28 7.28 -13.53 -5.43
CA LEU A 28 7.19 -12.10 -5.63
C LEU A 28 6.64 -11.36 -4.41
N GLU A 29 6.11 -12.04 -3.39
CA GLU A 29 5.49 -11.38 -2.23
C GLU A 29 6.46 -10.42 -1.54
N PHE A 30 6.13 -9.12 -1.54
CA PHE A 30 6.85 -8.09 -0.78
C PHE A 30 6.14 -7.75 0.52
N GLY A 31 4.81 -7.88 0.55
CA GLY A 31 3.99 -7.57 1.72
C GLY A 31 2.50 -7.76 1.44
N ARG A 32 1.74 -8.01 2.50
CA ARG A 32 0.28 -8.17 2.47
C ARG A 32 -0.35 -7.71 3.77
N GLY A 33 -1.56 -7.18 3.71
CA GLY A 33 -2.26 -6.67 4.89
C GLY A 33 -3.60 -6.03 4.54
N THR A 34 -4.10 -5.21 5.45
CA THR A 34 -5.27 -4.35 5.24
C THR A 34 -4.88 -2.89 5.41
N ILE A 35 -5.52 -2.01 4.64
CA ILE A 35 -5.44 -0.56 4.79
C ILE A 35 -6.81 -0.07 5.23
N GLU A 36 -6.84 0.80 6.24
CA GLU A 36 -8.00 1.62 6.57
C GLU A 36 -7.66 3.08 6.28
N ILE A 37 -8.40 3.71 5.37
CA ILE A 37 -8.32 5.15 5.15
C ILE A 37 -9.55 5.80 5.78
N VAL A 38 -9.30 6.68 6.74
CA VAL A 38 -10.36 7.38 7.48
C VAL A 38 -10.66 8.74 6.87
N ALA A 39 -11.82 9.31 7.22
CA ALA A 39 -12.17 10.65 6.81
C ALA A 39 -11.18 11.67 7.41
N ALA A 40 -10.71 12.58 6.58
CA ALA A 40 -9.74 13.62 6.94
C ALA A 40 -10.02 14.88 6.10
N PRO A 41 -9.52 16.07 6.51
CA PRO A 41 -9.66 17.30 5.73
C PRO A 41 -9.25 17.13 4.27
N MET A 42 -9.81 17.97 3.40
CA MET A 42 -9.58 17.88 1.95
C MET A 42 -8.07 17.77 1.63
N GLN A 43 -7.72 16.91 0.66
CA GLN A 43 -6.35 16.62 0.24
C GLN A 43 -5.45 15.92 1.28
N LEU A 44 -5.85 15.70 2.54
CA LEU A 44 -5.05 14.96 3.52
C LEU A 44 -5.38 13.47 3.55
N LEU A 45 -4.40 12.59 3.54
CA LEU A 45 -4.59 11.17 3.78
C LEU A 45 -4.21 10.84 5.22
N ALA A 46 -5.11 10.16 5.92
CA ALA A 46 -4.86 9.57 7.23
C ALA A 46 -5.45 8.16 7.27
N GLY A 47 -4.84 7.27 8.04
CA GLY A 47 -5.28 5.89 8.12
C GLY A 47 -4.29 4.98 8.82
N THR A 48 -4.46 3.68 8.60
CA THR A 48 -3.53 2.65 9.06
C THR A 48 -3.32 1.62 7.95
N ILE A 49 -2.17 0.97 7.97
CA ILE A 49 -1.92 -0.27 7.25
C ILE A 49 -1.41 -1.30 8.24
N GLY A 50 -1.85 -2.55 8.15
CA GLY A 50 -1.45 -3.55 9.13
C GLY A 50 -1.79 -4.98 8.75
N GLY A 51 -1.39 -5.88 9.63
CA GLY A 51 -1.70 -7.30 9.57
C GLY A 51 -1.45 -7.94 10.94
N PRO A 52 -1.51 -9.26 11.05
CA PRO A 52 -1.21 -9.94 12.30
C PRO A 52 0.18 -9.55 12.82
N GLY A 53 0.23 -8.93 14.01
CA GLY A 53 1.47 -8.56 14.69
C GLY A 53 2.15 -7.25 14.25
N TRP A 54 1.57 -6.48 13.33
CA TRP A 54 2.17 -5.21 12.89
C TRP A 54 1.11 -4.20 12.43
N SER A 55 1.37 -2.91 12.65
CA SER A 55 0.54 -1.82 12.16
C SER A 55 1.39 -0.56 12.00
N LEU A 56 1.14 0.19 10.93
CA LEU A 56 1.76 1.47 10.65
C LEU A 56 0.67 2.54 10.51
N ALA A 57 0.91 3.70 11.10
CA ALA A 57 0.08 4.88 10.90
C ALA A 57 0.36 5.47 9.52
N LEU A 58 -0.70 5.78 8.76
CA LEU A 58 -0.60 6.41 7.45
C LEU A 58 -0.82 7.91 7.55
N LYS A 59 0.08 8.68 6.93
CA LYS A 59 -0.06 10.13 6.75
C LYS A 59 0.40 10.55 5.37
N GLY A 60 -0.36 11.40 4.70
CA GLY A 60 0.01 11.89 3.37
C GLY A 60 -1.02 12.81 2.75
N SER A 61 -1.11 12.75 1.43
CA SER A 61 -2.02 13.56 0.63
C SER A 61 -2.78 12.76 -0.43
N ARG A 62 -3.89 13.37 -0.87
CA ARG A 62 -4.76 12.94 -1.96
C ARG A 62 -4.81 14.05 -3.01
N ALA A 63 -4.75 13.68 -4.28
CA ALA A 63 -5.00 14.56 -5.40
C ALA A 63 -6.21 14.06 -6.20
N TYR A 64 -7.12 14.98 -6.53
CA TYR A 64 -8.30 14.68 -7.34
C TYR A 64 -8.00 15.00 -8.82
N GLY A 65 -8.67 14.29 -9.73
CA GLY A 65 -8.43 14.41 -11.17
C GLY A 65 -8.52 13.06 -11.88
N SER A 66 -7.90 12.97 -13.06
CA SER A 66 -7.85 11.74 -13.85
C SER A 66 -6.39 11.36 -14.14
N PRO A 67 -5.79 10.38 -13.43
CA PRO A 67 -6.37 9.61 -12.33
C PRO A 67 -6.33 10.37 -10.99
N MET A 68 -7.21 9.98 -10.06
CA MET A 68 -7.11 10.40 -8.66
C MET A 68 -5.95 9.67 -8.00
N GLN A 69 -5.12 10.38 -7.24
CA GLN A 69 -3.84 9.88 -6.74
C GLN A 69 -3.71 10.05 -5.22
N VAL A 70 -2.83 9.25 -4.64
CA VAL A 70 -2.41 9.29 -3.24
C VAL A 70 -0.90 9.25 -3.14
N ARG A 71 -0.34 9.98 -2.18
CA ARG A 71 1.06 9.87 -1.77
C ARG A 71 1.13 9.92 -0.26
N PHE A 72 1.67 8.90 0.37
CA PHE A 72 1.63 8.79 1.82
C PHE A 72 2.80 7.98 2.37
N GLN A 73 3.06 8.15 3.65
CA GLN A 73 4.05 7.39 4.40
C GLN A 73 3.34 6.55 5.46
N GLY A 74 3.77 5.30 5.61
CA GLY A 74 3.44 4.45 6.75
C GLY A 74 4.58 4.42 7.74
N THR A 75 4.32 4.74 9.01
CA THR A 75 5.31 4.69 10.09
C THR A 75 4.81 3.90 11.29
N GLY A 76 5.68 3.17 11.97
CA GLY A 76 5.33 2.44 13.19
C GLY A 76 6.51 1.71 13.79
N VAL A 77 6.32 1.18 15.00
CA VAL A 77 7.29 0.30 15.67
C VAL A 77 6.75 -1.12 15.63
N VAL A 78 7.50 -2.03 15.01
CA VAL A 78 7.14 -3.45 14.85
C VAL A 78 8.25 -4.28 15.47
N SER A 79 7.91 -5.09 16.47
CA SER A 79 8.87 -5.92 17.21
C SER A 79 10.09 -5.14 17.77
N GLY A 80 9.88 -3.88 18.15
CA GLY A 80 10.92 -3.01 18.69
C GLY A 80 11.75 -2.26 17.65
N GLU A 81 11.49 -2.45 16.36
CA GLU A 81 12.17 -1.75 15.27
C GLU A 81 11.25 -0.72 14.60
N GLU A 82 11.81 0.41 14.20
CA GLU A 82 11.10 1.40 13.40
C GLU A 82 10.93 0.90 11.96
N TRP A 83 9.71 1.00 11.44
CA TRP A 83 9.37 0.69 10.06
C TRP A 83 8.86 1.97 9.40
N ILE A 84 9.46 2.35 8.27
CA ILE A 84 9.04 3.49 7.44
C ILE A 84 8.98 3.06 5.99
N TYR A 85 7.82 3.29 5.38
CA TYR A 85 7.54 2.98 3.98
C TYR A 85 6.85 4.18 3.32
N ASP A 86 7.33 4.59 2.14
CA ASP A 86 6.67 5.60 1.32
C ASP A 86 5.89 4.95 0.18
N TYR A 87 4.74 5.54 -0.14
CA TYR A 87 3.80 5.04 -1.12
C TYR A 87 3.41 6.14 -2.10
N TRP A 88 3.24 5.74 -3.36
CA TRP A 88 2.47 6.50 -4.35
C TRP A 88 1.47 5.56 -4.99
N GLY A 89 0.23 6.00 -5.22
CA GLY A 89 -0.75 5.21 -5.94
C GLY A 89 -1.85 6.03 -6.59
N ALA A 90 -2.65 5.35 -7.41
CA ALA A 90 -3.76 5.94 -8.14
C ALA A 90 -4.96 4.98 -8.14
N LEU A 91 -6.18 5.54 -8.16
CA LEU A 91 -7.38 4.73 -8.38
C LEU A 91 -7.41 4.25 -9.83
N VAL A 92 -7.65 2.95 -10.00
CA VAL A 92 -7.93 2.35 -11.32
C VAL A 92 -9.24 2.96 -11.85
N PRO A 93 -9.24 3.58 -13.04
CA PRO A 93 -10.46 4.11 -13.64
C PRO A 93 -11.52 3.03 -13.88
N ALA A 94 -12.79 3.41 -13.81
CA ALA A 94 -13.88 2.52 -14.20
C ALA A 94 -13.78 2.21 -15.71
N TRP A 95 -13.85 0.93 -16.06
CA TRP A 95 -13.91 0.49 -17.45
C TRP A 95 -15.38 0.45 -17.92
N PRO A 96 -15.73 1.04 -19.06
CA PRO A 96 -17.11 1.04 -19.57
C PRO A 96 -17.71 -0.36 -19.76
N ASN A 97 -16.86 -1.35 -20.03
CA ASN A 97 -17.19 -2.76 -20.21
C ASN A 97 -16.68 -3.65 -19.07
N GLY A 98 -16.35 -3.06 -17.91
CA GLY A 98 -15.91 -3.80 -16.73
C GLY A 98 -17.05 -4.65 -16.17
N VAL A 99 -16.77 -5.94 -15.93
CA VAL A 99 -17.69 -6.85 -15.23
C VAL A 99 -17.27 -6.91 -13.77
N ASP A 100 -18.20 -6.63 -12.87
CA ASP A 100 -17.99 -6.68 -11.40
C ASP A 100 -16.71 -5.96 -10.93
N GLN A 101 -16.36 -4.84 -11.57
CA GLN A 101 -15.14 -4.11 -11.27
C GLN A 101 -15.17 -3.60 -9.82
N ARG A 102 -14.33 -4.18 -8.97
CA ARG A 102 -14.06 -3.65 -7.63
C ARG A 102 -13.07 -2.48 -7.72
N PRO A 103 -13.29 -1.37 -6.97
CA PRO A 103 -12.32 -0.29 -6.91
C PRO A 103 -10.96 -0.81 -6.40
N ALA A 104 -9.89 -0.34 -7.04
CA ALA A 104 -8.53 -0.69 -6.66
C ALA A 104 -7.63 0.55 -6.70
N ILE A 105 -6.70 0.62 -5.75
CA ILE A 105 -5.57 1.54 -5.76
C ILE A 105 -4.37 0.74 -6.27
N VAL A 106 -3.66 1.24 -7.28
CA VAL A 106 -2.43 0.63 -7.80
C VAL A 106 -1.28 1.61 -7.71
N GLY A 107 -0.06 1.15 -7.49
CA GLY A 107 1.07 2.05 -7.33
C GLY A 107 2.36 1.37 -6.92
N SER A 108 3.23 2.14 -6.27
CA SER A 108 4.52 1.69 -5.75
C SER A 108 4.65 1.92 -4.25
N VAL A 109 5.47 1.06 -3.64
CA VAL A 109 5.91 1.16 -2.25
C VAL A 109 7.43 1.09 -2.23
N ILE A 110 8.05 1.90 -1.38
CA ILE A 110 9.49 1.84 -1.12
C ILE A 110 9.72 1.64 0.37
N ARG A 111 10.64 0.74 0.72
CA ARG A 111 11.17 0.63 2.08
C ARG A 111 12.11 1.80 2.34
N THR A 112 11.72 2.77 3.16
CA THR A 112 12.48 4.02 3.35
C THR A 112 13.70 3.82 4.25
N ILE A 113 13.58 2.97 5.28
CA ILE A 113 14.68 2.61 6.20
C ILE A 113 14.86 1.08 6.27
N PRO A 114 16.07 0.57 6.51
CA PRO A 114 16.25 -0.87 6.65
C PRO A 114 15.69 -1.35 8.00
N HIS A 115 15.36 -2.63 8.09
CA HIS A 115 14.98 -3.30 9.34
C HIS A 115 15.39 -4.78 9.28
N SER A 116 15.18 -5.53 10.37
CA SER A 116 15.44 -6.97 10.37
C SER A 116 14.57 -7.69 9.34
N GLY A 117 15.15 -8.65 8.61
CA GLY A 117 14.45 -9.44 7.61
C GLY A 117 13.60 -10.56 8.22
N GLY A 118 12.94 -11.33 7.36
CA GLY A 118 12.04 -12.43 7.78
C GLY A 118 12.74 -13.61 8.45
N SER A 119 14.07 -13.70 8.34
CA SER A 119 14.88 -14.75 8.97
C SER A 119 15.90 -14.15 9.94
N PRO A 120 16.22 -14.82 11.06
CA PRO A 120 17.23 -14.34 12.01
C PRO A 120 18.57 -14.01 11.34
N GLY A 121 19.11 -12.83 11.62
CA GLY A 121 20.39 -12.37 11.05
C GLY A 121 20.31 -11.83 9.62
N THR A 122 19.12 -11.77 9.01
CA THR A 122 18.92 -11.13 7.70
C THR A 122 18.50 -9.68 7.86
N VAL A 123 18.81 -8.86 6.85
CA VAL A 123 18.41 -7.45 6.79
C VAL A 123 17.50 -7.26 5.58
N ALA A 124 16.40 -6.56 5.78
CA ALA A 124 15.57 -6.03 4.72
C ALA A 124 16.09 -4.63 4.33
N PRO A 125 16.79 -4.46 3.19
CA PRO A 125 17.51 -3.23 2.89
C PRO A 125 16.54 -2.08 2.53
N ALA A 126 16.91 -0.84 2.90
CA ALA A 126 16.22 0.35 2.40
C ALA A 126 16.36 0.49 0.88
N GLY A 127 15.46 1.26 0.28
CA GLY A 127 15.49 1.61 -1.14
C GLY A 127 14.87 0.55 -2.06
N VAL A 128 14.46 -0.61 -1.54
CA VAL A 128 13.72 -1.60 -2.35
C VAL A 128 12.37 -1.03 -2.73
N VAL A 129 12.14 -0.92 -4.04
CA VAL A 129 10.89 -0.46 -4.62
C VAL A 129 10.13 -1.66 -5.16
N ALA A 130 8.88 -1.80 -4.74
CA ALA A 130 7.94 -2.82 -5.18
C ALA A 130 6.68 -2.15 -5.75
N SER A 131 5.91 -2.90 -6.52
CA SER A 131 4.57 -2.49 -6.96
C SER A 131 3.53 -2.97 -5.95
N PHE A 132 2.40 -2.27 -5.84
CA PHE A 132 1.29 -2.72 -5.01
C PHE A 132 -0.06 -2.53 -5.68
N TYR A 133 -1.02 -3.29 -5.19
CA TYR A 133 -2.44 -3.04 -5.42
C TYR A 133 -3.22 -3.24 -4.11
N ALA A 134 -4.24 -2.41 -3.91
CA ALA A 134 -5.14 -2.49 -2.78
C ALA A 134 -6.59 -2.49 -3.28
N VAL A 135 -7.32 -3.57 -3.03
CA VAL A 135 -8.69 -3.76 -3.52
C VAL A 135 -9.68 -3.40 -2.42
N ARG A 136 -10.75 -2.67 -2.76
CA ARG A 136 -11.81 -2.31 -1.81
C ARG A 136 -12.36 -3.56 -1.11
N ALA A 137 -12.32 -3.54 0.22
CA ALA A 137 -13.01 -4.50 1.08
C ALA A 137 -14.41 -3.95 1.40
N ASP A 138 -15.39 -4.84 1.34
CA ASP A 138 -16.80 -4.64 1.71
C ASP A 138 -17.01 -4.69 3.23
#